data_AF-A0A3A9WEX2-F1
#
_entry.id   AF-A0A3A9WEX2-F1
#
_cell.length_a   1.000
_cell.length_b   1.000
_cell.length_c   1.000
_cell.angle_alpha   90.00
_cell.angle_beta   90.00
_cell.angle_gamma   90.00
#
_symmetry.space_group_name_H-M   'P 1'
#
loop_
_entity.id
_entity.type
_entity.pdbx_description
1 polymer ?
#
loop_
_entity_poly.entity_id
_entity_poly.type
_entity_poly.pdbx_seq_one_letter_code
_entity_poly.pdbx_strand_id
1 'polypeptide(L)'
;MQLARPGLGEPVGLARPRALALDLDQAFGGDRVFAGVRSPADAALFAGVAGVTPLTVDVTDPDSVASAAGAVGAAVDGGGLDALVNNAGLIVEGPLESFSVALRVELAPWRIPVVVVEPTGTRTPVLSKAAEASAKARAVADPALVALYERQLAAAAEASARMSLADPDDIAKVLVKAVHARRPKALWTAGRGAGLLPTIGRLPTGLSDRVVARALGVAKIEAGA
;
A
#
# COMPACT_ATOMS: atom_id res chain seq x y z
N MET A 1 30.72 -6.13 -1.54
CA MET A 1 30.97 -7.58 -1.52
C MET A 1 30.32 -8.18 -0.28
N GLN A 2 29.13 -8.77 -0.41
CA GLN A 2 28.59 -9.72 0.58
C GLN A 2 27.46 -10.57 -0.02
N LEU A 3 27.80 -11.85 -0.19
CA LEU A 3 27.02 -13.09 -0.07
C LEU A 3 25.49 -13.03 -0.19
N ALA A 4 25.01 -13.61 -1.28
CA ALA A 4 23.63 -14.04 -1.47
C ALA A 4 23.21 -15.06 -0.38
N ARG A 5 22.12 -14.76 0.33
CA ARG A 5 21.33 -15.76 1.08
C ARG A 5 20.13 -16.18 0.21
N PRO A 6 19.86 -17.48 0.01
CA PRO A 6 18.65 -17.95 -0.65
C PRO A 6 17.48 -17.87 0.35
N GLY A 7 16.42 -17.13 0.02
CA GLY A 7 15.22 -17.06 0.88
C GLY A 7 14.39 -15.77 0.85
N LEU A 8 14.70 -14.78 0.01
CA LEU A 8 13.75 -13.69 -0.24
C LEU A 8 12.66 -14.22 -1.16
N GLY A 9 11.52 -14.57 -0.55
CA GLY A 9 10.29 -14.94 -1.25
C GLY A 9 9.86 -13.87 -2.26
N GLU A 10 9.01 -14.32 -3.19
CA GLU A 10 8.29 -13.58 -4.23
C GLU A 10 8.22 -12.06 -3.97
N PRO A 11 8.46 -11.21 -4.97
CA PRO A 11 8.55 -9.77 -4.78
C PRO A 11 7.34 -9.12 -4.10
N VAL A 12 7.60 -8.03 -3.36
CA VAL A 12 6.53 -7.22 -2.75
C VAL A 12 5.99 -6.33 -3.85
N GLY A 13 4.87 -6.73 -4.44
CA GLY A 13 4.16 -5.93 -5.43
C GLY A 13 3.28 -6.80 -6.30
N LEU A 14 1.99 -6.80 -5.98
CA LEU A 14 0.87 -7.28 -6.81
C LEU A 14 0.89 -8.77 -7.19
N ALA A 15 -0.26 -9.42 -7.02
CA ALA A 15 -0.39 -10.85 -7.29
C ALA A 15 -0.22 -11.23 -8.78
N ARG A 16 -0.16 -10.25 -9.70
CA ARG A 16 0.09 -10.42 -11.15
C ARG A 16 0.71 -9.16 -11.77
N PRO A 17 2.02 -8.95 -11.67
CA PRO A 17 2.68 -7.72 -12.14
C PRO A 17 2.52 -7.47 -13.65
N ARG A 18 2.43 -8.52 -14.47
CA ARG A 18 2.19 -8.41 -15.92
C ARG A 18 0.74 -8.06 -16.30
N ALA A 19 -0.24 -8.53 -15.53
CA ALA A 19 -1.65 -8.18 -15.76
C ALA A 19 -1.89 -6.72 -15.37
N LEU A 20 -1.36 -6.31 -14.21
CA LEU A 20 -1.37 -4.89 -13.84
C LEU A 20 -0.63 -4.04 -14.86
N ALA A 21 0.53 -4.45 -15.37
CA ALA A 21 1.25 -3.66 -16.37
C ALA A 21 0.48 -3.45 -17.69
N LEU A 22 -0.28 -4.46 -18.13
CA LEU A 22 -1.20 -4.35 -19.27
C LEU A 22 -2.41 -3.47 -18.94
N ASP A 23 -2.91 -3.54 -17.70
CA ASP A 23 -3.97 -2.66 -17.21
C ASP A 23 -3.48 -1.23 -16.98
N LEU A 24 -2.19 -1.00 -16.68
CA LEU A 24 -1.58 0.33 -16.59
C LEU A 24 -1.49 0.99 -17.97
N ASP A 25 -1.11 0.24 -19.02
CA ASP A 25 -1.14 0.74 -20.41
C ASP A 25 -2.58 1.14 -20.83
N GLN A 26 -3.57 0.29 -20.53
CA GLN A 26 -4.98 0.63 -20.78
C GLN A 26 -5.51 1.77 -19.89
N ALA A 27 -5.13 1.83 -18.62
CA ALA A 27 -5.70 2.78 -17.69
C ALA A 27 -5.05 4.16 -17.77
N PHE A 28 -3.75 4.24 -18.08
CA PHE A 28 -3.05 5.49 -18.29
C PHE A 28 -3.09 5.99 -19.75
N GLY A 29 -3.72 5.25 -20.67
CA GLY A 29 -4.19 5.80 -21.95
C GLY A 29 -3.10 6.45 -22.81
N GLY A 30 -1.87 5.94 -22.77
CA GLY A 30 -0.72 6.49 -23.47
C GLY A 30 0.20 7.39 -22.63
N ASP A 31 -0.07 7.59 -21.34
CA ASP A 31 0.87 8.29 -20.46
C ASP A 31 2.18 7.50 -20.31
N ARG A 32 3.25 8.24 -20.07
CA ARG A 32 4.55 7.66 -19.72
C ARG A 32 4.59 7.36 -18.23
N VAL A 33 4.80 6.09 -17.89
CA VAL A 33 4.85 5.63 -16.50
C VAL A 33 6.27 5.21 -16.13
N PHE A 34 6.79 5.74 -15.02
CA PHE A 34 8.01 5.22 -14.39
C PHE A 34 7.64 4.26 -13.26
N ALA A 35 7.81 2.96 -13.48
CA ALA A 35 7.42 1.92 -12.53
C ALA A 35 8.56 1.66 -11.53
N GLY A 36 8.47 2.28 -10.35
CA GLY A 36 9.41 2.08 -9.24
C GLY A 36 9.37 0.65 -8.70
N VAL A 37 10.50 -0.05 -8.72
CA VAL A 37 10.67 -1.43 -8.23
C VAL A 37 11.91 -1.55 -7.36
N ARG A 38 11.95 -2.50 -6.43
CA ARG A 38 13.08 -2.64 -5.50
C ARG A 38 14.22 -3.50 -6.03
N SER A 39 13.99 -4.27 -7.09
CA SER A 39 14.98 -5.21 -7.61
C SER A 39 15.00 -5.27 -9.14
N PRO A 40 16.14 -5.60 -9.76
CA PRO A 40 16.21 -5.85 -11.20
C PRO A 40 15.32 -6.99 -11.68
N ALA A 41 15.06 -7.99 -10.83
CA ALA A 41 14.14 -9.08 -11.14
C ALA A 41 12.71 -8.55 -11.32
N ASP A 42 12.30 -7.59 -10.49
CA ASP A 42 10.99 -6.95 -10.59
C ASP A 42 10.90 -6.03 -11.80
N ALA A 43 11.99 -5.36 -12.15
CA ALA A 43 12.07 -4.53 -13.34
C ALA A 43 11.79 -5.35 -14.61
N ALA A 44 12.28 -6.59 -14.66
CA ALA A 44 12.07 -7.49 -15.80
C ALA A 44 10.59 -7.84 -16.04
N LEU A 45 9.72 -7.71 -15.03
CA LEU A 45 8.28 -7.96 -15.16
C LEU A 45 7.57 -6.93 -16.04
N PHE A 46 8.20 -5.76 -16.23
CA PHE A 46 7.70 -4.66 -17.06
C PHE A 46 8.40 -4.59 -18.42
N ALA A 47 9.31 -5.51 -18.72
CA ALA A 47 10.01 -5.53 -20.00
C ALA A 47 9.03 -5.71 -21.18
N GLY A 48 9.07 -4.78 -22.14
CA GLY A 48 8.22 -4.81 -23.34
C GLY A 48 6.78 -4.31 -23.14
N VAL A 49 6.46 -3.74 -21.96
CA VAL A 49 5.18 -3.05 -21.76
C VAL A 49 5.30 -1.63 -22.33
N ALA A 50 4.46 -1.31 -23.30
CA ALA A 50 4.45 0.02 -23.92
C ALA A 50 4.15 1.11 -22.88
N GLY A 51 4.76 2.28 -23.01
CA GLY A 51 4.56 3.42 -22.10
C GLY A 51 5.17 3.26 -20.69
N VAL A 52 5.61 2.06 -20.29
CA VAL A 52 6.14 1.79 -18.95
C VAL A 52 7.67 1.65 -18.97
N THR A 53 8.35 2.46 -18.18
CA THR A 53 9.79 2.39 -17.94
C THR A 53 10.03 1.90 -16.51
N PRO A 54 10.54 0.67 -16.28
CA PRO A 54 10.88 0.23 -14.93
C PRO A 54 12.08 1.02 -14.39
N LEU A 55 12.01 1.37 -13.10
CA LEU A 55 13.04 2.13 -12.40
C LEU A 55 13.36 1.45 -11.08
N THR A 56 14.59 0.99 -10.91
CA THR A 56 15.01 0.43 -9.63
C THR A 56 15.22 1.56 -8.62
N VAL A 57 14.49 1.50 -7.50
CA VAL A 57 14.58 2.48 -6.42
C VAL A 57 14.33 1.80 -5.07
N ASP A 58 15.24 2.01 -4.13
CA ASP A 58 15.04 1.71 -2.72
C ASP A 58 14.75 3.02 -1.98
N VAL A 59 13.50 3.19 -1.54
CA VAL A 59 13.05 4.41 -0.83
C VAL A 59 13.72 4.60 0.53
N THR A 60 14.38 3.58 1.06
CA THR A 60 15.13 3.65 2.32
C THR A 60 16.58 4.12 2.13
N ASP A 61 17.04 4.22 0.87
CA ASP A 61 18.38 4.67 0.50
C ASP A 61 18.30 6.04 -0.22
N PRO A 62 18.75 7.14 0.41
CA PRO A 62 18.75 8.47 -0.20
C PRO A 62 19.50 8.56 -1.53
N ASP A 63 20.58 7.81 -1.71
CA ASP A 63 21.36 7.83 -2.95
C ASP A 63 20.62 7.09 -4.07
N SER A 64 19.92 6.00 -3.72
CA SER A 64 19.01 5.31 -4.64
C SER A 64 17.88 6.23 -5.11
N VAL A 65 17.26 6.96 -4.18
CA VAL A 65 16.21 7.95 -4.50
C VAL A 65 16.75 9.06 -5.40
N ALA A 66 17.92 9.61 -5.09
CA ALA A 66 18.54 10.67 -5.89
C ALA A 66 18.87 10.20 -7.31
N SER A 67 19.43 8.99 -7.45
CA SER A 67 19.72 8.38 -8.74
C SER A 67 18.45 8.14 -9.57
N ALA A 68 17.40 7.61 -8.95
CA ALA A 68 16.10 7.40 -9.56
C ALA A 68 15.48 8.72 -10.05
N ALA A 69 15.53 9.77 -9.22
CA ALA A 69 15.06 11.10 -9.57
C ALA A 69 15.86 11.71 -10.74
N GLY A 70 17.18 11.51 -10.77
CA GLY A 70 18.05 11.94 -11.88
C GLY A 70 17.70 11.24 -13.19
N ALA A 71 17.45 9.94 -13.16
CA ALA A 71 17.03 9.17 -14.33
C ALA A 71 15.67 9.63 -14.87
N VAL A 72 14.71 9.90 -13.99
CA VAL A 72 13.41 10.48 -14.37
C VAL A 72 13.59 11.88 -14.95
N GLY A 73 14.40 12.73 -14.30
CA GLY A 73 14.68 14.09 -14.76
C GLY A 73 15.27 14.14 -16.17
N ALA A 74 16.26 13.29 -16.45
CA ALA A 74 16.83 13.14 -17.78
C ALA A 74 15.80 12.62 -18.80
N ALA A 75 14.92 11.72 -18.36
CA ALA A 75 13.91 11.12 -19.21
C ALA A 75 12.79 12.10 -19.59
N VAL A 76 12.39 13.02 -18.69
CA VAL A 76 11.31 13.99 -18.94
C VAL A 76 11.79 15.29 -19.58
N ASP A 77 13.10 15.49 -19.76
CA ASP A 77 13.74 16.59 -20.49
C ASP A 77 13.15 17.99 -20.17
N GLY A 78 13.05 18.30 -18.88
CA GLY A 78 12.52 19.58 -18.40
C GLY A 78 10.99 19.69 -18.34
N GLY A 79 10.24 18.68 -18.79
CA GLY A 79 8.78 18.62 -18.69
C GLY A 79 8.24 18.40 -17.27
N GLY A 80 9.06 17.84 -16.38
CA GLY A 80 8.66 17.50 -15.00
C GLY A 80 7.79 16.24 -14.91
N LEU A 81 7.27 15.96 -13.72
CA LEU A 81 6.31 14.88 -13.48
C LEU A 81 4.90 15.47 -13.30
N ASP A 82 3.93 14.90 -14.00
CA ASP A 82 2.51 15.25 -13.83
C ASP A 82 1.91 14.68 -12.54
N ALA A 83 2.41 13.52 -12.11
CA ALA A 83 1.98 12.84 -10.90
C ALA A 83 3.10 12.02 -10.25
N LEU A 84 3.05 11.93 -8.92
CA LEU A 84 3.89 11.05 -8.11
C LEU A 84 3.00 10.21 -7.20
N VAL A 85 3.17 8.88 -7.25
CA VAL A 85 2.39 7.93 -6.44
C VAL A 85 3.29 7.27 -5.40
N ASN A 86 3.15 7.71 -4.15
CA ASN A 86 3.87 7.14 -3.00
C ASN A 86 3.20 5.85 -2.52
N ASN A 87 3.38 4.76 -3.27
CA ASN A 87 2.76 3.45 -2.99
C ASN A 87 3.68 2.49 -2.18
N ALA A 88 4.99 2.76 -2.12
CA ALA A 88 5.92 1.90 -1.38
C ALA A 88 5.55 1.90 0.11
N GLY A 89 5.26 0.72 0.67
CA GLY A 89 4.80 0.63 2.05
C GLY A 89 4.92 -0.77 2.65
N LEU A 90 4.96 -0.78 3.98
CA LEU A 90 4.71 -1.93 4.85
C LEU A 90 3.37 -1.67 5.55
N ILE A 91 2.76 -2.71 6.12
CA ILE A 91 1.57 -2.51 6.96
C ILE A 91 2.01 -1.76 8.23
N VAL A 92 1.76 -0.45 8.25
CA VAL A 92 1.96 0.45 9.40
C VAL A 92 0.65 1.21 9.57
N GLU A 93 0.05 1.12 10.75
CA GLU A 93 -1.20 1.83 11.05
C GLU A 93 -0.89 3.21 11.64
N GLY A 94 -1.39 4.29 11.02
CA GLY A 94 -1.61 5.58 11.70
C GLY A 94 -0.73 6.83 11.45
N PRO A 95 0.43 6.83 10.75
CA PRO A 95 1.18 8.09 10.54
C PRO A 95 0.84 8.86 9.25
N LEU A 96 0.55 8.17 8.14
CA LEU A 96 0.59 8.76 6.79
C LEU A 96 -0.55 9.74 6.50
N GLU A 97 -1.71 9.51 7.09
CA GLU A 97 -2.90 10.35 6.93
C GLU A 97 -2.64 11.75 7.49
N SER A 98 -1.89 11.84 8.58
CA SER A 98 -1.54 13.10 9.25
C SER A 98 -0.55 13.92 8.42
N PHE A 99 0.46 13.29 7.80
CA PHE A 99 1.40 13.98 6.90
C PHE A 99 0.69 14.56 5.67
N SER A 100 -0.26 13.81 5.11
CA SER A 100 -1.00 14.23 3.92
C SER A 100 -1.83 15.50 4.17
N VAL A 101 -2.30 15.72 5.40
CA VAL A 101 -2.99 16.97 5.77
C VAL A 101 -2.05 18.17 5.73
N ALA A 102 -0.84 18.03 6.31
CA ALA A 102 0.16 19.09 6.31
C ALA A 102 0.64 19.43 4.89
N LEU A 103 0.99 18.41 4.09
CA LEU A 103 1.46 18.59 2.73
C LEU A 103 0.44 19.28 1.82
N ARG A 104 -0.87 19.07 2.03
CA ARG A 104 -1.90 19.82 1.28
C ARG A 104 -1.83 21.32 1.51
N VAL A 105 -1.52 21.75 2.73
CA VAL A 105 -1.43 23.17 3.09
C VAL A 105 -0.10 23.73 2.58
N GLU A 106 1.00 23.02 2.85
CA GLU A 106 2.33 23.44 2.43
C GLU A 106 2.43 23.54 0.91
N LEU A 107 1.95 22.55 0.16
CA LEU A 107 2.11 22.51 -1.30
C LEU A 107 1.07 23.34 -2.09
N ALA A 108 0.07 23.91 -1.41
CA ALA A 108 -0.99 24.71 -2.04
C ALA A 108 -0.49 25.92 -2.87
N PRO A 109 0.54 26.69 -2.45
CA PRO A 109 1.06 27.82 -3.24
C PRO A 109 1.59 27.41 -4.63
N TRP A 110 2.10 26.18 -4.74
CA TRP A 110 2.60 25.60 -5.99
C TRP A 110 1.51 24.88 -6.80
N ARG A 111 0.26 24.87 -6.30
CA ARG A 111 -0.89 24.19 -6.91
C ARG A 111 -0.67 22.69 -7.10
N ILE A 112 0.09 22.05 -6.22
CA ILE A 112 0.31 20.60 -6.23
C ILE A 112 -0.76 19.95 -5.34
N PRO A 113 -1.75 19.22 -5.90
CA PRO A 113 -2.76 18.53 -5.11
C PRO A 113 -2.17 17.29 -4.43
N VAL A 114 -2.46 17.12 -3.14
CA VAL A 114 -2.10 15.90 -2.39
C VAL A 114 -3.36 15.11 -2.07
N VAL A 115 -3.33 13.83 -2.43
CA VAL A 115 -4.47 12.92 -2.41
C VAL A 115 -4.10 11.65 -1.64
N VAL A 116 -5.01 11.18 -0.79
CA VAL A 116 -4.91 9.86 -0.16
C VAL A 116 -5.85 8.91 -0.88
N VAL A 117 -5.36 7.71 -1.20
CA VAL A 117 -6.19 6.60 -1.67
C VAL A 117 -6.19 5.54 -0.58
N GLU A 118 -7.36 5.31 0.03
CA GLU A 118 -7.56 4.28 1.06
C GLU A 118 -8.15 3.02 0.41
N PRO A 119 -7.34 1.98 0.17
CA PRO A 119 -7.86 0.69 -0.29
C PRO A 119 -8.48 -0.08 0.88
N THR A 120 -9.54 -0.84 0.60
CA THR A 120 -9.89 -1.98 1.47
C THR A 120 -8.86 -3.10 1.33
N GLY A 121 -8.95 -4.13 2.18
CA GLY A 121 -8.19 -5.36 2.01
C GLY A 121 -8.19 -5.79 0.54
N THR A 122 -7.00 -5.92 -0.04
CA THR A 122 -6.80 -6.17 -1.47
C THR A 122 -6.03 -7.48 -1.63
N ARG A 123 -6.31 -8.25 -2.69
CA ARG A 123 -5.61 -9.51 -2.98
C ARG A 123 -4.17 -9.25 -3.43
N THR A 124 -3.28 -9.01 -2.47
CA THR A 124 -1.85 -8.85 -2.71
C THR A 124 -1.04 -9.75 -1.77
N PRO A 125 0.23 -10.05 -2.10
CA PRO A 125 1.10 -10.84 -1.23
C PRO A 125 1.42 -10.20 0.14
N VAL A 126 0.95 -8.98 0.42
CA VAL A 126 1.23 -8.30 1.69
C VAL A 126 0.62 -9.06 2.89
N LEU A 127 -0.56 -9.67 2.69
CA LEU A 127 -1.26 -10.39 3.75
C LEU A 127 -0.55 -11.71 4.10
N SER A 128 -0.08 -12.45 3.10
CA SER A 128 0.70 -13.68 3.33
C SER A 128 2.03 -13.36 4.01
N LYS A 129 2.73 -12.32 3.58
CA LYS A 129 3.98 -11.87 4.21
C LYS A 129 3.78 -11.40 5.64
N ALA A 130 2.70 -10.68 5.93
CA ALA A 130 2.37 -10.28 7.29
C ALA A 130 2.08 -11.50 8.18
N ALA A 131 1.35 -12.50 7.66
CA ALA A 131 1.10 -13.76 8.37
C ALA A 131 2.40 -14.52 8.65
N GLU A 132 3.29 -14.64 7.66
CA GLU A 132 4.61 -15.29 7.82
C GLU A 132 5.50 -14.55 8.81
N ALA A 133 5.55 -13.21 8.74
CA ALA A 133 6.31 -12.39 9.68
C ALA A 133 5.77 -12.55 11.11
N SER A 134 4.45 -12.59 11.28
CA SER A 134 3.82 -12.86 12.57
C SER A 134 4.15 -14.25 13.08
N ALA A 135 4.10 -15.29 12.24
CA ALA A 135 4.47 -16.66 12.63
C ALA A 135 5.93 -16.75 13.08
N LYS A 136 6.86 -16.12 12.35
CA LYS A 136 8.28 -16.06 12.72
C LYS A 136 8.49 -15.33 14.04
N ALA A 137 7.81 -14.20 14.25
CA ALA A 137 7.89 -13.45 15.50
C ALA A 137 7.39 -14.27 16.70
N ARG A 138 6.30 -15.04 16.54
CA ARG A 138 5.77 -15.93 17.58
C ARG A 138 6.72 -17.07 17.91
N ALA A 139 7.40 -17.64 16.92
CA ALA A 139 8.32 -18.75 17.12
C ALA A 139 9.53 -18.40 18.01
N VAL A 140 9.89 -17.12 18.10
CA VAL A 140 11.02 -16.64 18.92
C VAL A 140 10.57 -15.86 20.17
N ALA A 141 9.26 -15.67 20.35
CA ALA A 141 8.70 -14.97 21.50
C ALA A 141 8.60 -15.89 22.73
N ASP A 142 8.55 -15.28 23.91
CA ASP A 142 8.26 -16.00 25.15
C ASP A 142 6.88 -16.70 25.04
N PRO A 143 6.81 -18.03 25.21
CA PRO A 143 5.55 -18.77 25.18
C PRO A 143 4.49 -18.24 26.16
N ALA A 144 4.90 -17.74 27.32
CA ALA A 144 3.97 -17.14 28.28
C ALA A 144 3.33 -15.87 27.73
N LEU A 145 4.08 -15.05 26.98
CA LEU A 145 3.55 -13.87 26.32
C LEU A 145 2.63 -14.24 25.15
N VAL A 146 2.97 -15.26 24.37
CA VAL A 146 2.11 -15.72 23.26
C VAL A 146 0.76 -16.19 23.81
N ALA A 147 0.77 -16.96 24.90
CA ALA A 147 -0.43 -17.47 25.55
C ALA A 147 -1.43 -16.36 25.96
N LEU A 148 -0.93 -15.19 26.40
CA LEU A 148 -1.78 -14.04 26.75
C LEU A 148 -2.62 -13.52 25.58
N TYR A 149 -2.13 -13.69 24.34
CA TYR A 149 -2.75 -13.13 23.14
C TYR A 149 -3.38 -14.19 22.21
N GLU A 150 -3.29 -15.48 22.53
CA GLU A 150 -3.76 -16.56 21.64
C GLU A 150 -5.21 -16.36 21.17
N ARG A 151 -6.10 -15.94 22.07
CA ARG A 151 -7.52 -15.71 21.77
C ARG A 151 -7.70 -14.54 20.80
N GLN A 152 -6.97 -13.44 21.03
CA GLN A 152 -7.00 -12.23 20.20
C GLN A 152 -6.43 -12.54 18.81
N LEU A 153 -5.34 -13.31 18.75
CA LEU A 153 -4.73 -13.76 17.50
C LEU A 153 -5.66 -14.67 16.71
N ALA A 154 -6.37 -15.58 17.37
CA ALA A 154 -7.37 -16.44 16.74
C ALA A 154 -8.56 -15.63 16.21
N ALA A 155 -9.09 -14.68 16.99
CA ALA A 155 -10.18 -13.82 16.56
C ALA A 155 -9.78 -12.92 15.38
N ALA A 156 -8.57 -12.35 15.40
CA ALA A 156 -8.03 -11.57 14.29
C ALA A 156 -7.85 -12.41 13.02
N ALA A 157 -7.41 -13.66 13.14
CA ALA A 157 -7.30 -14.59 12.01
C ALA A 157 -8.68 -14.92 11.41
N GLU A 158 -9.68 -15.18 12.24
CA GLU A 158 -11.05 -15.43 11.79
C GLU A 158 -11.67 -14.19 11.11
N ALA A 159 -11.49 -13.00 11.70
CA ALA A 159 -11.94 -11.75 11.11
C ALA A 159 -11.28 -11.50 9.75
N SER A 160 -9.98 -11.78 9.63
CA SER A 160 -9.24 -11.68 8.37
C SER A 160 -9.76 -12.67 7.32
N ALA A 161 -10.08 -13.90 7.72
CA ALA A 161 -10.62 -14.92 6.80
C ALA A 161 -12.01 -14.56 6.25
N ARG A 162 -12.81 -13.77 7.00
CA ARG A 162 -14.11 -13.27 6.56
C ARG A 162 -14.00 -12.04 5.65
N MET A 163 -12.82 -11.44 5.53
CA MET A 163 -12.63 -10.22 4.76
C MET A 163 -12.70 -10.53 3.26
N SER A 164 -13.68 -9.93 2.58
CA SER A 164 -13.72 -9.96 1.12
C SER A 164 -12.65 -9.04 0.56
N LEU A 165 -11.63 -9.63 -0.06
CA LEU A 165 -10.53 -8.86 -0.64
C LEU A 165 -10.91 -8.32 -2.02
N ALA A 166 -10.68 -7.02 -2.22
CA ALA A 166 -10.82 -6.34 -3.50
C ALA A 166 -9.75 -6.80 -4.50
N ASP A 167 -10.06 -6.63 -5.78
CA ASP A 167 -9.10 -6.88 -6.85
C ASP A 167 -8.13 -5.69 -6.97
N PRO A 168 -6.81 -5.91 -7.10
CA PRO A 168 -5.87 -4.83 -7.37
C PRO A 168 -6.26 -3.90 -8.53
N ASP A 169 -6.93 -4.43 -9.55
CA ASP A 169 -7.36 -3.66 -10.72
C ASP A 169 -8.40 -2.60 -10.35
N ASP A 170 -9.21 -2.86 -9.32
CA ASP A 170 -10.18 -1.88 -8.81
C ASP A 170 -9.48 -0.70 -8.12
N ILE A 171 -8.34 -0.97 -7.47
CA ILE A 171 -7.50 0.07 -6.86
C ILE A 171 -6.80 0.88 -7.95
N ALA A 172 -6.27 0.21 -8.97
CA ALA A 172 -5.62 0.86 -10.12
C ALA A 172 -6.56 1.82 -10.85
N LYS A 173 -7.83 1.42 -11.07
CA LYS A 173 -8.85 2.30 -11.67
C LYS A 173 -9.10 3.57 -10.85
N VAL A 174 -9.11 3.46 -9.52
CA VAL A 174 -9.29 4.62 -8.63
C VAL A 174 -8.06 5.53 -8.69
N LEU A 175 -6.85 4.96 -8.70
CA LEU A 175 -5.59 5.72 -8.83
C LEU A 175 -5.56 6.52 -10.13
N VAL A 176 -5.85 5.87 -11.25
CA VAL A 176 -5.92 6.51 -12.58
C VAL A 176 -6.92 7.65 -12.58
N LYS A 177 -8.12 7.41 -12.02
CA LYS A 177 -9.14 8.44 -11.91
C LYS A 177 -8.71 9.61 -11.03
N ALA A 178 -7.98 9.34 -9.95
CA ALA A 178 -7.47 10.38 -9.05
C ALA A 178 -6.39 11.23 -9.72
N VAL A 179 -5.46 10.61 -10.46
CA VAL A 179 -4.40 11.29 -11.21
C VAL A 179 -4.97 12.19 -12.30
N HIS A 180 -5.99 11.71 -13.04
CA HIS A 180 -6.60 12.47 -14.13
C HIS A 180 -7.66 13.49 -13.69
N ALA A 181 -7.97 13.57 -12.39
CA ALA A 181 -9.02 14.46 -11.91
C ALA A 181 -8.54 15.92 -11.93
N ARG A 182 -9.21 16.78 -12.71
CA ARG A 182 -8.93 18.23 -12.73
C ARG A 182 -9.02 18.91 -11.36
N ARG A 183 -9.85 18.36 -10.46
CA ARG A 183 -10.01 18.79 -9.06
C ARG A 183 -10.13 17.53 -8.21
N PRO A 184 -9.01 16.90 -7.84
CA PRO A 184 -9.06 15.63 -7.15
C PRO A 184 -9.62 15.82 -5.74
N LYS A 185 -10.37 14.83 -5.25
CA LYS A 185 -10.78 14.80 -3.85
C LYS A 185 -9.56 14.53 -2.98
N ALA A 186 -9.57 15.08 -1.77
CA ALA A 186 -8.55 14.86 -0.75
C ALA A 186 -8.40 13.39 -0.33
N LEU A 187 -9.50 12.63 -0.40
CA LEU A 187 -9.57 11.21 -0.07
C LEU A 187 -10.40 10.46 -1.12
N TRP A 188 -9.84 9.38 -1.65
CA TRP A 188 -10.53 8.40 -2.48
C TRP A 188 -10.51 7.05 -1.78
N THR A 189 -11.65 6.37 -1.78
CA THR A 189 -11.76 5.02 -1.22
C THR A 189 -11.86 4.02 -2.36
N ALA A 190 -11.12 2.92 -2.28
CA ALA A 190 -11.07 1.93 -3.34
C ALA A 190 -11.41 0.52 -2.82
N GLY A 191 -12.30 -0.18 -3.52
CA GLY A 191 -12.81 -1.50 -3.15
C GLY A 191 -14.16 -1.49 -2.41
N ARG A 192 -14.75 -2.68 -2.26
CA ARG A 192 -16.12 -2.84 -1.76
C ARG A 192 -16.17 -2.59 -0.25
N GLY A 193 -17.01 -1.65 0.18
CA GLY A 193 -17.13 -1.27 1.59
C GLY A 193 -16.09 -0.25 2.06
N ALA A 194 -15.18 0.20 1.19
CA ALA A 194 -14.11 1.14 1.52
C ALA A 194 -14.63 2.47 2.06
N GLY A 195 -15.79 2.93 1.57
CA GLY A 195 -16.43 4.15 2.06
C GLY A 195 -16.92 4.07 3.51
N LEU A 196 -17.04 2.88 4.10
CA LEU A 196 -17.54 2.71 5.47
C LEU A 196 -16.46 3.02 6.51
N LEU A 197 -15.19 2.68 6.25
CA LEU A 197 -14.07 2.92 7.17
C LEU A 197 -13.90 4.40 7.56
N PRO A 198 -13.80 5.36 6.61
CA PRO A 198 -13.70 6.78 6.97
C PRO A 198 -14.98 7.33 7.62
N THR A 199 -16.13 6.69 7.43
CA THR A 199 -17.36 7.07 8.15
C THR A 199 -17.34 6.60 9.60
N ILE A 200 -16.79 5.41 9.89
CA ILE A 200 -16.60 4.93 11.26
C ILE A 200 -15.63 5.86 12.01
N GLY A 201 -14.56 6.30 11.35
CA GLY A 201 -13.60 7.25 11.94
C GLY A 201 -14.18 8.62 12.33
N ARG A 202 -15.39 8.97 11.88
CA ARG A 202 -16.10 10.20 12.27
C ARG A 202 -16.98 10.04 13.49
N LEU A 203 -17.21 8.80 13.95
CA LEU A 203 -18.00 8.54 15.15
C LEU A 203 -17.19 8.92 16.41
N PRO A 204 -17.87 9.20 17.54
CA PRO A 204 -17.18 9.36 18.81
C PRO A 204 -16.32 8.14 19.14
N THR A 205 -15.13 8.36 19.70
CA THR A 205 -14.11 7.32 19.94
C THR A 205 -14.69 6.04 20.54
N GLY A 206 -15.46 6.13 21.62
CA GLY A 206 -16.04 4.95 22.26
C GLY A 206 -17.04 4.17 21.41
N LEU A 207 -17.68 4.80 20.40
CA LEU A 207 -18.54 4.11 19.45
C LEU A 207 -17.71 3.46 18.33
N SER A 208 -16.72 4.18 17.80
CA SER A 208 -15.75 3.65 16.83
C SER A 208 -15.06 2.40 17.36
N ASP A 209 -14.53 2.47 18.58
CA ASP A 209 -13.84 1.36 19.25
C ASP A 209 -14.75 0.15 19.40
N ARG A 210 -16.03 0.37 19.78
CA ARG A 210 -17.01 -0.72 19.90
C ARG A 210 -17.34 -1.37 18.56
N VAL A 211 -17.43 -0.59 17.49
CA VAL A 211 -17.68 -1.12 16.14
C VAL A 211 -16.48 -1.93 15.67
N VAL A 212 -15.26 -1.39 15.80
CA VAL A 212 -14.01 -2.05 15.40
C VAL A 212 -13.76 -3.31 16.24
N ALA A 213 -13.90 -3.23 17.57
CA ALA A 213 -13.72 -4.37 18.45
C ALA A 213 -14.71 -5.51 18.16
N ARG A 214 -15.95 -5.19 17.76
CA ARG A 214 -16.92 -6.21 17.30
C ARG A 214 -16.53 -6.80 15.95
N ALA A 215 -16.08 -5.98 15.01
CA ALA A 215 -15.67 -6.44 13.68
C ALA A 215 -14.45 -7.38 13.75
N LEU A 216 -13.50 -7.07 14.64
CA LEU A 216 -12.31 -7.89 14.90
C LEU A 216 -12.58 -9.10 15.81
N GLY A 217 -13.80 -9.25 16.33
CA GLY A 217 -14.17 -10.34 17.23
C GLY A 217 -13.58 -10.22 18.65
N VAL A 218 -12.82 -9.17 18.95
CA VAL A 218 -12.16 -8.98 20.25
C VAL A 218 -13.09 -8.45 21.33
N ALA A 219 -14.24 -7.88 20.98
CA ALA A 219 -15.20 -7.34 21.95
C ALA A 219 -15.79 -8.38 22.92
N LYS A 220 -15.66 -9.67 22.63
CA LYS A 220 -16.14 -10.78 23.47
C LYS A 220 -15.00 -11.53 24.17
N ILE A 221 -13.76 -11.10 23.97
CA ILE A 221 -12.60 -11.75 24.57
C ILE A 221 -12.39 -11.13 25.95
N GLU A 222 -12.62 -11.93 26.98
CA GLU A 222 -12.16 -11.60 28.32
C GLU A 222 -10.66 -11.89 28.39
N ALA A 223 -9.88 -10.93 28.92
CA ALA A 223 -8.48 -11.17 29.24
C ALA A 223 -8.44 -12.35 30.21
N GLY A 224 -7.72 -13.41 29.83
CA GLY A 224 -7.63 -14.61 30.64
C GLY A 224 -7.03 -14.29 32.01
N ALA A 225 -7.67 -14.82 33.04
CA ALA A 225 -7.07 -15.10 34.34
C ALA A 225 -5.98 -16.16 34.23
#